data_AF-A0A3E4M2G9-F1
#
_entry.id   AF-A0A3E4M2G9-F1
#
_cell.length_a   1.000
_cell.length_b   1.000
_cell.length_c   1.000
_cell.angle_alpha   90.00
_cell.angle_beta   90.00
_cell.angle_gamma   90.00
#
_symmetry.space_group_name_H-M   'P 1'
#
loop_
_entity.id
_entity.type
_entity.pdbx_description
1 polymer ?
#
loop_
_entity_poly.entity_id
_entity_poly.type
_entity_poly.pdbx_seq_one_letter_code
_entity_poly.pdbx_strand_id
1 'polypeptide(L)'
;MKISDYKNVGIIFNKDSGLINDDSLYRSIKSELGSNEKCILRFIDLEDSEELYEFYGGFKKICITELKKCDVVIVFGGDGTKNFVANMLIHYNIDIPILGISCGTMNVGKLTSICDNEFFMNNEYDIVNIDALSILVDEKYRYYAFHDIIVATTFVGNYKGKVTQLSAKKIISGEKREDTPTYIGDSRTRIYIKRCQGINTSFPISDKIGIIGIAELGKGLAANVLAGGADHPATLGVGAGVIMSPERFVWPSRTMDEFHMIEPVQSYVASFDYNDEVNIIKLKKEASFIIDGNALLVLDNQYCSITLKKDVVKILKLRKE
;
A
#
# COMPACT_ATOMS: atom_id res chain seq x y z
N MET A 1 -19.65 -15.27 -9.06
CA MET A 1 -19.08 -16.55 -8.56
C MET A 1 -19.08 -16.54 -7.05
N LYS A 2 -19.31 -17.68 -6.41
CA LYS A 2 -19.18 -17.84 -4.95
C LYS A 2 -17.80 -18.38 -4.60
N ILE A 3 -17.38 -18.18 -3.35
CA ILE A 3 -16.10 -18.76 -2.88
C ILE A 3 -16.12 -20.29 -2.90
N SER A 4 -17.30 -20.89 -2.70
CA SER A 4 -17.52 -22.33 -2.83
C SER A 4 -17.23 -22.90 -4.23
N ASP A 5 -17.19 -22.06 -5.26
CA ASP A 5 -16.99 -22.48 -6.65
C ASP A 5 -15.51 -22.76 -6.96
N TYR A 6 -14.59 -22.28 -6.11
CA TYR A 6 -13.15 -22.51 -6.25
C TYR A 6 -12.74 -23.83 -5.58
N LYS A 7 -11.88 -24.59 -6.27
CA LYS A 7 -11.41 -25.90 -5.77
C LYS A 7 -10.39 -25.70 -4.65
N ASN A 8 -9.40 -24.85 -4.88
CA ASN A 8 -8.31 -24.57 -3.96
C ASN A 8 -8.39 -23.12 -3.48
N VAL A 9 -8.69 -22.92 -2.20
CA VAL A 9 -8.78 -21.58 -1.59
C VAL A 9 -7.58 -21.37 -0.69
N GLY A 10 -6.75 -20.39 -1.02
CA GLY A 10 -5.67 -19.91 -0.17
C GLY A 10 -6.23 -18.95 0.88
N ILE A 11 -5.88 -19.13 2.15
CA ILE A 11 -6.24 -18.16 3.20
C ILE A 11 -4.98 -17.61 3.83
N ILE A 12 -4.88 -16.29 3.87
CA ILE A 12 -3.77 -15.54 4.43
C ILE A 12 -4.29 -14.65 5.56
N PHE A 13 -3.64 -14.71 6.72
CA PHE A 13 -4.14 -14.07 7.96
C PHE A 13 -3.06 -13.31 8.72
N ASN A 14 -3.17 -11.98 8.81
CA ASN A 14 -2.23 -11.17 9.59
C ASN A 14 -2.71 -11.01 11.04
N LYS A 15 -2.13 -11.78 11.98
CA LYS A 15 -2.43 -11.69 13.42
C LYS A 15 -2.13 -10.33 14.05
N ASP A 16 -1.27 -9.53 13.43
CA ASP A 16 -0.88 -8.21 13.94
C ASP A 16 -1.81 -7.10 13.44
N SER A 17 -2.80 -7.38 12.58
CA SER A 17 -3.82 -6.40 12.23
C SER A 17 -4.84 -6.35 13.37
N GLY A 18 -4.77 -5.29 14.19
CA GLY A 18 -5.29 -5.19 15.56
C GLY A 18 -6.78 -5.44 15.82
N LEU A 19 -7.58 -5.90 14.86
CA LEU A 19 -8.96 -6.36 15.08
C LEU A 19 -9.11 -7.87 15.21
N ILE A 20 -8.09 -8.68 14.89
CA ILE A 20 -8.19 -10.13 15.00
C ILE A 20 -7.09 -10.68 15.91
N ASN A 21 -7.41 -10.74 17.19
CA ASN A 21 -6.55 -11.30 18.22
C ASN A 21 -6.85 -12.78 18.52
N ASP A 22 -7.78 -13.41 17.80
CA ASP A 22 -8.31 -14.73 18.19
C ASP A 22 -8.21 -15.77 17.08
N ASP A 23 -7.74 -16.96 17.45
CA ASP A 23 -7.79 -18.19 16.66
C ASP A 23 -9.24 -18.60 16.31
N SER A 24 -10.25 -18.03 16.99
CA SER A 24 -11.66 -18.30 16.73
C SER A 24 -12.09 -17.98 15.29
N LEU A 25 -11.72 -16.82 14.73
CA LEU A 25 -12.08 -16.49 13.33
C LEU A 25 -11.49 -17.50 12.35
N TYR A 26 -10.23 -17.88 12.58
CA TYR A 26 -9.57 -18.92 11.79
C TYR A 26 -10.29 -20.27 11.91
N ARG A 27 -10.71 -20.67 13.12
CA ARG A 27 -11.44 -21.92 13.36
C ARG A 27 -12.81 -21.91 12.69
N SER A 28 -13.52 -20.79 12.74
CA SER A 28 -14.82 -20.62 12.07
C SER A 28 -14.67 -20.75 10.56
N ILE A 29 -13.69 -20.06 9.96
CA ILE A 29 -13.42 -20.15 8.52
C ILE A 29 -13.05 -21.59 8.14
N LYS A 30 -12.17 -22.25 8.91
CA LYS A 30 -11.79 -23.65 8.67
C LYS A 30 -13.00 -24.59 8.76
N SER A 31 -13.89 -24.36 9.72
CA SER A 31 -15.13 -25.13 9.89
C SER A 31 -16.07 -24.96 8.70
N GLU A 32 -16.26 -23.72 8.23
CA GLU A 32 -17.15 -23.40 7.11
C GLU A 32 -16.62 -23.89 5.77
N LEU A 33 -15.30 -23.84 5.58
CA LEU A 33 -14.68 -24.34 4.37
C LEU A 33 -14.77 -25.86 4.22
N GLY A 34 -15.09 -26.58 5.31
CA GLY A 34 -15.26 -28.03 5.33
C GLY A 34 -13.95 -28.80 5.12
N SER A 35 -14.03 -30.13 5.15
CA SER A 35 -12.92 -31.07 4.93
C SER A 35 -12.43 -31.18 3.48
N ASN A 36 -12.92 -30.31 2.58
CA ASN A 36 -12.40 -30.20 1.21
C ASN A 36 -10.96 -29.69 1.27
N GLU A 37 -10.08 -30.21 0.41
CA GLU A 37 -8.62 -29.98 0.30
C GLU A 37 -8.23 -28.51 0.07
N LYS A 38 -8.55 -27.62 1.01
CA LYS A 38 -8.33 -26.18 0.93
C LYS A 38 -7.03 -25.82 1.62
N CYS A 39 -6.15 -25.12 0.93
CA CYS A 39 -4.82 -24.78 1.42
C CYS A 39 -4.90 -23.56 2.35
N ILE A 40 -4.64 -23.77 3.64
CA ILE A 40 -4.65 -22.69 4.62
C ILE A 40 -3.22 -22.24 4.92
N LEU A 41 -2.89 -21.00 4.54
CA LEU A 41 -1.56 -20.41 4.68
C LEU A 41 -1.56 -19.32 5.75
N ARG A 42 -1.24 -19.67 6.99
CA ARG A 42 -1.04 -18.66 8.02
C ARG A 42 0.25 -17.86 7.73
N PHE A 43 0.23 -16.55 7.98
CA PHE A 43 1.48 -15.80 8.17
C PHE A 43 2.12 -16.34 9.45
N ILE A 44 3.02 -17.30 9.28
CA ILE A 44 3.86 -17.84 10.34
C ILE A 44 5.29 -17.48 9.96
N ASP A 45 6.15 -17.25 10.95
CA ASP A 45 7.60 -17.41 10.82
C ASP A 45 7.88 -18.83 10.30
N LEU A 46 7.70 -19.04 9.00
CA LEU A 46 8.02 -20.29 8.34
C LEU A 46 9.53 -20.33 8.24
N GLU A 47 10.19 -20.82 9.28
CA GLU A 47 11.65 -20.93 9.32
C GLU A 47 12.17 -21.98 8.30
N ASP A 48 11.31 -22.90 7.83
CA ASP A 48 11.71 -24.11 7.09
C ASP A 48 10.95 -24.36 5.76
N SER A 49 10.70 -23.34 4.92
CA SER A 49 10.21 -23.61 3.54
C SER A 49 11.17 -23.13 2.46
N GLU A 50 11.35 -23.95 1.41
CA GLU A 50 12.38 -23.77 0.37
C GLU A 50 12.16 -22.57 -0.57
N GLU A 51 10.94 -22.01 -0.64
CA GLU A 51 10.63 -20.77 -1.38
C GLU A 51 9.82 -19.80 -0.52
N LEU A 52 10.54 -18.95 0.24
CA LEU A 52 9.98 -17.90 1.08
C LEU A 52 10.08 -16.54 0.40
N TYR A 53 8.97 -15.81 0.35
CA TYR A 53 9.00 -14.39 0.03
C TYR A 53 9.10 -13.56 1.31
N GLU A 54 10.24 -12.88 1.48
CA GLU A 54 10.45 -11.94 2.57
C GLU A 54 10.17 -10.51 2.12
N PHE A 55 9.37 -9.81 2.91
CA PHE A 55 9.12 -8.38 2.75
C PHE A 55 9.03 -7.81 4.16
N TYR A 56 9.61 -6.62 4.37
CA TYR A 56 9.94 -6.06 5.69
C TYR A 56 11.04 -6.82 6.44
N GLY A 57 12.24 -6.94 5.88
CA GLY A 57 13.42 -7.36 6.66
C GLY A 57 13.22 -8.64 7.50
N GLY A 58 12.43 -9.60 7.01
CA GLY A 58 12.22 -10.91 7.65
C GLY A 58 10.91 -11.11 8.45
N PHE A 59 10.01 -10.13 8.59
CA PHE A 59 8.83 -10.27 9.47
C PHE A 59 7.64 -11.08 8.93
N LYS A 60 7.58 -11.33 7.62
CA LYS A 60 6.44 -11.99 6.98
C LYS A 60 6.95 -12.99 5.95
N LYS A 61 6.39 -14.19 6.02
CA LYS A 61 6.77 -15.35 5.22
C LYS A 61 5.53 -16.07 4.74
N ILE A 62 5.50 -16.42 3.45
CA ILE A 62 4.45 -17.21 2.81
C ILE A 62 5.10 -18.29 1.96
N CYS A 63 4.57 -19.51 2.02
CA CYS A 63 4.99 -20.62 1.16
C CYS A 63 4.43 -20.45 -0.25
N ILE A 64 5.30 -20.11 -1.20
CA ILE A 64 4.91 -19.83 -2.59
C ILE A 64 4.40 -21.08 -3.31
N THR A 65 5.01 -22.24 -3.04
CA THR A 65 4.63 -23.52 -3.66
C THR A 65 3.18 -23.90 -3.37
N GLU A 66 2.70 -23.61 -2.16
CA GLU A 66 1.31 -23.82 -1.78
C GLU A 66 0.37 -22.78 -2.39
N LEU A 67 0.81 -21.52 -2.45
CA LEU A 67 0.02 -20.44 -3.05
C LEU A 67 -0.22 -20.67 -4.56
N LYS A 68 0.78 -21.22 -5.28
CA LYS A 68 0.67 -21.60 -6.70
C LYS A 68 -0.40 -22.68 -6.96
N LYS A 69 -0.85 -23.42 -5.95
CA LYS A 69 -1.92 -24.42 -6.07
C LYS A 69 -3.32 -23.83 -5.87
N CYS A 70 -3.41 -22.58 -5.42
CA CYS A 70 -4.68 -21.94 -5.12
C CYS A 70 -5.32 -21.35 -6.39
N ASP A 71 -6.65 -21.34 -6.44
CA ASP A 71 -7.42 -20.70 -7.51
C ASP A 71 -7.87 -19.28 -7.12
N VAL A 72 -7.87 -18.99 -5.81
CA VAL A 72 -8.25 -17.72 -5.20
C VAL A 72 -7.49 -17.58 -3.88
N VAL A 73 -7.19 -16.35 -3.47
CA VAL A 73 -6.63 -16.08 -2.14
C VAL A 73 -7.48 -15.11 -1.35
N ILE A 74 -7.77 -15.46 -0.10
CA ILE A 74 -8.52 -14.63 0.85
C ILE A 74 -7.54 -14.03 1.85
N VAL A 75 -7.54 -12.71 1.97
CA VAL A 75 -6.56 -11.97 2.77
C VAL A 75 -7.26 -11.19 3.88
N PHE A 76 -7.07 -11.65 5.12
CA PHE A 76 -7.51 -11.00 6.34
C PHE A 76 -6.40 -10.06 6.84
N GLY A 77 -6.70 -8.77 6.88
CA GLY A 77 -5.77 -7.75 7.35
C GLY A 77 -6.10 -6.35 6.84
N GLY A 78 -5.25 -5.38 7.19
CA GLY A 78 -5.33 -4.02 6.62
C GLY A 78 -4.79 -3.94 5.19
N ASP A 79 -4.87 -2.75 4.60
CA ASP A 79 -4.42 -2.47 3.22
C ASP A 79 -2.97 -2.89 2.98
N GLY A 80 -2.09 -2.63 3.94
CA GLY A 80 -0.69 -3.06 3.88
C GLY A 80 -0.51 -4.57 3.76
N THR A 81 -1.34 -5.39 4.41
CA THR A 81 -1.30 -6.86 4.25
C THR A 81 -1.70 -7.26 2.83
N LYS A 82 -2.74 -6.63 2.29
CA LYS A 82 -3.26 -6.93 0.95
C LYS A 82 -2.27 -6.51 -0.13
N ASN A 83 -1.66 -5.33 0.02
CA ASN A 83 -0.60 -4.83 -0.85
C ASN A 83 0.58 -5.82 -0.90
N PHE A 84 0.99 -6.35 0.25
CA PHE A 84 2.06 -7.36 0.31
C PHE A 84 1.69 -8.61 -0.49
N VAL A 85 0.47 -9.13 -0.30
CA VAL A 85 0.01 -10.32 -1.05
C VAL A 85 -0.05 -10.03 -2.54
N ALA A 86 -0.57 -8.87 -2.94
CA ALA A 86 -0.63 -8.47 -4.34
C ALA A 86 0.77 -8.37 -4.98
N ASN A 87 1.73 -7.71 -4.33
CA ASN A 87 3.11 -7.61 -4.83
C ASN A 87 3.77 -8.98 -4.94
N MET A 88 3.55 -9.89 -3.98
CA MET A 88 4.03 -11.27 -4.05
C MET A 88 3.44 -12.00 -5.27
N LEU A 89 2.12 -11.95 -5.47
CA LEU A 89 1.48 -12.61 -6.63
C LEU A 89 2.08 -12.12 -7.95
N ILE A 90 2.29 -10.80 -8.07
CA ILE A 90 2.93 -10.20 -9.26
C ILE A 90 4.37 -10.69 -9.41
N HIS A 91 5.15 -10.68 -8.33
CA HIS A 91 6.57 -11.06 -8.36
C HIS A 91 6.78 -12.51 -8.83
N TYR A 92 5.90 -13.43 -8.40
CA TYR A 92 5.96 -14.84 -8.78
C TYR A 92 5.09 -15.20 -9.99
N ASN A 93 4.51 -14.20 -10.67
CA ASN A 93 3.65 -14.38 -11.83
C ASN A 93 2.48 -15.34 -11.57
N ILE A 94 1.82 -15.20 -10.41
CA ILE A 94 0.65 -15.98 -10.00
C ILE A 94 -0.61 -15.15 -10.29
N ASP A 95 -1.40 -15.58 -11.27
CA ASP A 95 -2.59 -14.87 -11.74
C ASP A 95 -3.88 -15.42 -11.12
N ILE A 96 -4.10 -15.10 -9.84
CA ILE A 96 -5.31 -15.48 -9.09
C ILE A 96 -5.95 -14.26 -8.44
N PRO A 97 -7.29 -14.21 -8.30
CA PRO A 97 -7.98 -13.10 -7.67
C PRO A 97 -7.78 -13.08 -6.15
N ILE A 98 -7.74 -11.86 -5.59
CA ILE A 98 -7.67 -11.60 -4.16
C ILE A 98 -9.07 -11.24 -3.62
N LEU A 99 -9.54 -11.94 -2.59
CA LEU A 99 -10.64 -11.46 -1.73
C LEU A 99 -10.05 -10.79 -0.49
N GLY A 100 -10.10 -9.46 -0.43
CA GLY A 100 -9.59 -8.70 0.70
C GLY A 100 -10.65 -8.47 1.78
N ILE A 101 -10.49 -9.06 2.95
CA ILE A 101 -11.37 -8.83 4.10
C ILE A 101 -10.69 -7.87 5.06
N SER A 102 -11.31 -6.73 5.29
CA SER A 102 -10.71 -5.65 6.06
C SER A 102 -10.72 -5.99 7.56
N CYS A 103 -9.56 -5.84 8.19
CA CYS A 103 -9.38 -6.10 9.62
C CYS A 103 -8.55 -4.98 10.27
N GLY A 104 -8.46 -3.82 9.61
CA GLY A 104 -7.74 -2.65 10.07
C GLY A 104 -8.68 -1.53 10.53
N THR A 105 -8.13 -0.35 10.78
CA THR A 105 -8.85 0.79 11.36
C THR A 105 -9.46 1.74 10.31
N MET A 106 -8.91 1.81 9.09
CA MET A 106 -9.36 2.77 8.07
C MET A 106 -9.98 2.10 6.83
N ASN A 107 -9.56 0.88 6.45
CA ASN A 107 -10.25 0.00 5.49
C ASN A 107 -10.72 0.66 4.18
N VAL A 108 -9.92 1.58 3.63
CA VAL A 108 -10.28 2.37 2.43
C VAL A 108 -9.59 1.90 1.15
N GLY A 109 -8.61 0.99 1.23
CA GLY A 109 -7.84 0.57 0.07
C GLY A 109 -8.65 -0.20 -0.97
N LYS A 110 -8.26 -0.08 -2.24
CA LYS A 110 -8.97 -0.69 -3.39
C LYS A 110 -9.03 -2.21 -3.34
N LEU A 111 -8.03 -2.82 -2.70
CA LEU A 111 -7.93 -4.26 -2.47
C LEU A 111 -8.92 -4.76 -1.40
N THR A 112 -9.55 -3.86 -0.65
CA THR A 112 -10.59 -4.24 0.32
C THR A 112 -11.90 -4.53 -0.40
N SER A 113 -12.38 -5.75 -0.24
CA SER A 113 -13.58 -6.31 -0.86
C SER A 113 -14.77 -6.30 0.08
N ILE A 114 -14.51 -6.53 1.38
CA ILE A 114 -15.51 -6.60 2.45
C ILE A 114 -14.94 -5.86 3.66
N CYS A 115 -15.72 -4.94 4.23
CA CYS A 115 -15.29 -4.13 5.37
C CYS A 115 -15.58 -4.78 6.73
N ASP A 116 -16.60 -5.65 6.80
CA ASP A 116 -17.02 -6.34 8.02
C ASP A 116 -16.70 -7.83 7.97
N ASN A 117 -16.60 -8.46 9.14
CA ASN A 117 -16.45 -9.93 9.27
C ASN A 117 -17.76 -10.68 8.94
N GLU A 118 -18.64 -10.09 8.13
CA GLU A 118 -19.85 -10.74 7.66
C GLU A 118 -19.52 -11.99 6.84
N PHE A 119 -20.50 -12.89 6.78
CA PHE A 119 -20.39 -14.20 6.15
C PHE A 119 -20.05 -14.07 4.65
N PHE A 120 -18.77 -14.09 4.31
CA PHE A 120 -18.29 -13.88 2.94
C PHE A 120 -18.52 -15.09 2.02
N MET A 121 -18.74 -16.28 2.60
CA MET A 121 -18.81 -17.54 1.86
C MET A 121 -19.99 -17.65 0.90
N ASN A 122 -21.14 -17.07 1.26
CA ASN A 122 -22.39 -17.20 0.51
C ASN A 122 -22.62 -16.08 -0.51
N ASN A 123 -21.79 -15.03 -0.46
CA ASN A 123 -21.92 -13.88 -1.34
C ASN A 123 -21.49 -14.23 -2.76
N GLU A 124 -22.03 -13.47 -3.71
CA GLU A 124 -21.58 -13.50 -5.09
C GLU A 124 -20.56 -12.39 -5.34
N TYR A 125 -19.52 -12.75 -6.08
CA TYR A 125 -18.43 -11.85 -6.43
C TYR A 125 -18.26 -11.76 -7.93
N ASP A 126 -17.85 -10.58 -8.37
CA ASP A 126 -17.30 -10.33 -9.70
C ASP A 126 -15.79 -10.18 -9.61
N ILE A 127 -15.10 -10.68 -10.64
CA ILE A 127 -13.66 -10.45 -10.79
C ILE A 127 -13.48 -9.06 -11.39
N VAL A 128 -12.79 -8.19 -10.66
CA VAL A 128 -12.47 -6.83 -11.09
C VAL A 128 -10.96 -6.69 -11.15
N ASN A 129 -10.46 -6.13 -12.23
CA ASN A 129 -9.07 -5.75 -12.35
C ASN A 129 -8.83 -4.41 -11.66
N ILE A 130 -7.68 -4.29 -11.01
CA ILE A 130 -7.30 -3.12 -10.22
C ILE A 130 -6.00 -2.55 -10.75
N ASP A 131 -6.04 -1.25 -10.98
CA ASP A 131 -4.91 -0.45 -11.39
C ASP A 131 -3.98 -0.17 -10.21
N ALA A 132 -2.72 0.16 -10.51
CA ALA A 132 -1.73 0.45 -9.48
C ALA A 132 -0.72 1.50 -9.94
N LEU A 133 -0.15 2.19 -8.97
CA LEU A 133 1.07 2.97 -9.16
C LEU A 133 2.25 2.00 -9.16
N SER A 134 2.96 1.89 -10.28
CA SER A 134 4.17 1.11 -10.40
C SER A 134 5.39 1.97 -10.14
N ILE A 135 6.21 1.56 -9.17
CA ILE A 135 7.47 2.19 -8.80
C ILE A 135 8.60 1.37 -9.40
N LEU A 136 9.50 2.00 -10.13
CA LEU A 136 10.73 1.42 -10.64
C LEU A 136 11.93 2.17 -10.05
N VAL A 137 12.79 1.46 -9.32
CA VAL A 137 13.99 2.03 -8.69
C VAL A 137 15.24 1.51 -9.39
N ASP A 138 16.07 2.44 -9.86
CA ASP A 138 17.29 2.18 -10.64
C ASP A 138 17.10 1.16 -11.78
N GLU A 139 15.92 1.19 -12.42
CA GLU A 139 15.52 0.28 -13.51
C GLU A 139 15.52 -1.22 -13.14
N LYS A 140 15.63 -1.56 -11.86
CA LYS A 140 15.81 -2.95 -11.38
C LYS A 140 14.66 -3.43 -10.51
N TYR A 141 14.32 -2.65 -9.50
CA TYR A 141 13.36 -3.09 -8.49
C TYR A 141 12.00 -2.49 -8.78
N ARG A 142 10.99 -3.34 -8.91
CA ARG A 142 9.61 -2.92 -9.19
C ARG A 142 8.69 -3.23 -8.01
N TYR A 143 7.93 -2.22 -7.59
CA TYR A 143 6.90 -2.32 -6.56
C TYR A 143 5.60 -1.73 -7.07
N TYR A 144 4.48 -2.10 -6.43
CA TYR A 144 3.16 -1.59 -6.77
C TYR A 144 2.45 -1.07 -5.53
N ALA A 145 1.84 0.11 -5.65
CA ALA A 145 0.93 0.70 -4.68
C ALA A 145 -0.49 0.74 -5.25
N PHE A 146 -1.48 0.32 -4.48
CA PHE A 146 -2.88 0.27 -4.90
C PHE A 146 -3.72 1.40 -4.32
N HIS A 147 -3.13 2.21 -3.45
CA HIS A 147 -3.72 3.41 -2.90
C HIS A 147 -2.75 4.59 -3.01
N ASP A 148 -1.64 4.54 -2.26
CA ASP A 148 -0.71 5.65 -2.18
C ASP A 148 0.75 5.25 -1.92
N ILE A 149 1.63 6.13 -2.36
CA ILE A 149 3.07 6.09 -2.15
C ILE A 149 3.43 7.34 -1.37
N ILE A 150 4.10 7.14 -0.24
CA ILE A 150 4.65 8.21 0.57
C ILE A 150 6.16 8.08 0.58
N VAL A 151 6.85 9.16 0.23
CA VAL A 151 8.29 9.29 0.48
C VAL A 151 8.46 10.09 1.75
N ALA A 152 8.95 9.44 2.80
CA ALA A 152 9.20 10.05 4.11
C ALA A 152 10.26 9.24 4.87
N THR A 153 10.73 9.75 6.02
CA THR A 153 11.59 8.98 6.93
C THR A 153 10.81 8.24 8.02
N THR A 154 9.56 8.65 8.26
CA THR A 154 8.64 8.04 9.24
C THR A 154 7.25 7.86 8.65
N PHE A 155 6.43 7.03 9.29
CA PHE A 155 5.01 6.85 8.95
C PHE A 155 4.18 6.58 10.21
N VAL A 156 2.86 6.79 10.12
CA VAL A 156 1.94 6.47 11.23
C VAL A 156 1.76 4.96 11.32
N GLY A 157 1.92 4.41 12.53
CA GLY A 157 1.61 3.02 12.79
C GLY A 157 1.22 2.76 14.25
N ASN A 158 0.77 1.54 14.51
CA ASN A 158 0.48 1.08 15.87
C ASN A 158 1.72 0.44 16.49
N TYR A 159 2.13 0.92 17.66
CA TYR A 159 3.22 0.34 18.44
C TYR A 159 2.89 0.42 19.93
N LYS A 160 3.01 -0.72 20.63
CA LYS A 160 2.69 -0.84 22.07
C LYS A 160 1.28 -0.29 22.43
N GLY A 161 0.29 -0.57 21.59
CA GLY A 161 -1.11 -0.18 21.80
C GLY A 161 -1.41 1.30 21.56
N LYS A 162 -0.48 2.06 20.97
CA LYS A 162 -0.67 3.48 20.64
C LYS A 162 -0.40 3.75 19.16
N VAL A 163 -1.15 4.69 18.59
CA VAL A 163 -0.86 5.26 17.27
C VAL A 163 0.31 6.23 17.44
N THR A 164 1.40 5.98 16.73
CA THR A 164 2.67 6.73 16.88
C THR A 164 3.39 6.85 15.54
N GLN A 165 4.50 7.57 15.53
CA GLN A 165 5.39 7.69 14.38
C GLN A 165 6.48 6.62 14.42
N LEU A 166 6.57 5.82 13.36
CA LEU A 166 7.55 4.74 13.25
C LEU A 166 8.64 5.09 12.23
N SER A 167 9.88 4.75 12.56
CA SER A 167 11.01 4.88 11.64
C SER A 167 10.88 3.91 10.48
N ALA A 168 10.78 4.43 9.25
CA ALA A 168 10.70 3.59 8.05
C ALA A 168 11.95 2.72 7.90
N LYS A 169 13.13 3.31 8.08
CA LYS A 169 14.43 2.62 8.01
C LYS A 169 14.53 1.45 9.00
N LYS A 170 14.12 1.67 10.26
CA LYS A 170 14.17 0.62 11.29
C LYS A 170 13.19 -0.50 11.01
N ILE A 171 11.98 -0.16 10.56
CA ILE A 171 10.98 -1.15 10.19
C ILE A 171 11.50 -2.05 9.06
N ILE A 172 12.12 -1.45 8.04
CA ILE A 172 12.72 -2.18 6.92
C ILE A 172 13.85 -3.10 7.40
N SER A 173 14.60 -2.70 8.43
CA SER A 173 15.68 -3.51 9.02
C SER A 173 15.24 -4.51 10.09
N GLY A 174 13.93 -4.76 10.27
CA GLY A 174 13.48 -5.73 11.26
C GLY A 174 13.23 -5.17 12.67
N GLU A 175 13.12 -3.85 12.85
CA GLU A 175 12.96 -3.20 14.17
C GLU A 175 11.77 -2.23 14.19
N LYS A 176 10.72 -2.51 14.97
CA LYS A 176 9.65 -1.54 15.24
C LYS A 176 10.14 -0.51 16.26
N ARG A 177 10.31 0.75 15.83
CA ARG A 177 10.84 1.85 16.66
C ARG A 177 10.18 3.18 16.35
N GLU A 178 9.90 3.94 17.40
CA GLU A 178 9.42 5.32 17.29
C GLU A 178 10.52 6.28 16.83
N ASP A 179 10.16 7.28 16.03
CA ASP A 179 11.11 8.25 15.50
C ASP A 179 10.43 9.56 15.06
N THR A 180 11.23 10.60 14.83
CA THR A 180 10.75 11.92 14.39
C THR A 180 11.05 12.13 12.90
N PRO A 181 10.10 12.67 12.10
CA PRO A 181 10.34 12.88 10.68
C PRO A 181 11.43 13.93 10.43
N THR A 182 12.23 13.66 9.41
CA THR A 182 13.30 14.53 8.93
C THR A 182 13.08 14.86 7.44
N TYR A 183 13.86 15.79 6.91
CA TYR A 183 13.74 16.15 5.49
C TYR A 183 14.31 15.05 4.60
N ILE A 184 13.53 14.64 3.60
CA ILE A 184 13.90 13.64 2.59
C ILE A 184 14.65 14.22 1.39
N GLY A 185 14.67 15.54 1.25
CA GLY A 185 15.30 16.21 0.11
C GLY A 185 15.86 17.58 0.44
N ASP A 186 16.58 18.14 -0.53
CA ASP A 186 17.15 19.48 -0.53
C ASP A 186 17.24 20.04 -1.97
N SER A 187 17.97 21.14 -2.16
CA SER A 187 18.10 21.83 -3.45
C SER A 187 18.78 21.02 -4.55
N ARG A 188 19.26 19.80 -4.26
CA ARG A 188 19.74 18.83 -5.24
C ARG A 188 18.64 17.87 -5.69
N THR A 189 17.62 17.65 -4.87
CA THR A 189 16.48 16.79 -5.20
C THR A 189 15.69 17.39 -6.36
N ARG A 190 15.29 16.55 -7.32
CA ARG A 190 14.40 16.97 -8.43
C ARG A 190 13.21 16.04 -8.51
N ILE A 191 12.04 16.63 -8.71
CA ILE A 191 10.78 15.94 -8.95
C ILE A 191 10.19 16.54 -10.21
N TYR A 192 9.85 15.71 -11.18
CA TYR A 192 9.24 16.17 -12.42
C TYR A 192 8.39 15.08 -13.05
N ILE A 193 7.41 15.50 -13.86
CA ILE A 193 6.53 14.63 -14.63
C ILE A 193 6.96 14.75 -16.09
N LYS A 194 7.45 13.64 -16.66
CA LYS A 194 7.62 13.54 -18.11
C LYS A 194 6.26 13.27 -18.72
N ARG A 195 5.80 14.18 -19.57
CA ARG A 195 4.52 14.04 -20.26
C ARG A 195 4.73 13.36 -21.60
N CYS A 196 3.78 12.52 -21.99
CA CYS A 196 3.76 11.95 -23.35
C CYS A 196 3.73 13.04 -24.45
N GLN A 197 3.16 14.21 -24.15
CA GLN A 197 3.10 15.36 -25.07
C GLN A 197 4.39 16.21 -25.08
N GLY A 198 5.43 15.83 -24.33
CA GLY A 198 6.73 16.51 -24.29
C GLY A 198 6.81 17.74 -23.38
N ILE A 199 5.69 18.24 -22.85
CA ILE A 199 5.67 19.39 -21.93
C ILE A 199 5.87 18.90 -20.49
N ASN A 200 7.12 18.82 -20.05
CA ASN A 200 7.41 18.32 -18.70
C ASN A 200 6.96 19.31 -17.61
N THR A 201 6.41 18.77 -16.52
CA THR A 201 6.05 19.56 -15.33
C THR A 201 7.13 19.38 -14.28
N SER A 202 7.81 20.46 -13.86
CA SER A 202 8.80 20.39 -12.78
C SER A 202 8.25 21.00 -11.49
N PHE A 203 8.50 20.32 -10.38
CA PHE A 203 8.26 20.90 -9.06
C PHE A 203 9.35 21.92 -8.73
N PRO A 204 9.05 22.92 -7.89
CA PRO A 204 10.04 23.93 -7.54
C PRO A 204 11.21 23.31 -6.77
N ILE A 205 12.39 23.89 -6.99
CA ILE A 205 13.58 23.56 -6.21
C ILE A 205 13.37 24.13 -4.81
N SER A 206 13.58 23.30 -3.79
CA SER A 206 13.47 23.68 -2.39
C SER A 206 14.69 23.19 -1.62
N ASP A 207 15.19 23.97 -0.68
CA ASP A 207 16.25 23.54 0.25
C ASP A 207 15.76 22.48 1.26
N LYS A 208 14.44 22.31 1.37
CA LYS A 208 13.79 21.40 2.31
C LYS A 208 12.58 20.75 1.66
N ILE A 209 12.60 19.42 1.61
CA ILE A 209 11.44 18.61 1.23
C ILE A 209 11.17 17.67 2.40
N GLY A 210 10.00 17.81 3.02
CA GLY A 210 9.61 17.01 4.18
C GLY A 210 8.90 15.72 3.77
N ILE A 211 8.05 15.78 2.74
CA ILE A 211 7.28 14.64 2.26
C ILE A 211 6.95 14.76 0.77
N ILE A 212 6.87 13.61 0.09
CA ILE A 212 6.25 13.49 -1.23
C ILE A 212 5.13 12.46 -1.10
N GLY A 213 3.93 12.80 -1.58
CA GLY A 213 2.81 11.89 -1.67
C GLY A 213 2.43 11.66 -3.12
N ILE A 214 2.11 10.42 -3.49
CA ILE A 214 1.62 10.06 -4.81
C ILE A 214 0.43 9.13 -4.61
N ALA A 215 -0.71 9.44 -5.20
CA ALA A 215 -1.89 8.58 -5.09
C ALA A 215 -2.69 8.62 -6.40
N GLU A 216 -3.46 7.56 -6.63
CA GLU A 216 -4.45 7.56 -7.70
C GLU A 216 -5.62 8.49 -7.33
N LEU A 217 -6.14 9.22 -8.30
CA LEU A 217 -7.27 10.13 -8.12
C LEU A 217 -8.56 9.41 -8.52
N GLY A 218 -9.28 8.90 -7.53
CA GLY A 218 -10.59 8.28 -7.76
C GLY A 218 -11.74 9.29 -7.81
N LYS A 219 -12.93 8.83 -8.21
CA LYS A 219 -14.21 9.60 -8.16
C LYS A 219 -14.74 9.84 -6.74
N GLY A 220 -13.98 9.51 -5.70
CA GLY A 220 -14.35 9.69 -4.30
C GLY A 220 -13.09 9.67 -3.45
N LEU A 221 -12.98 10.68 -2.59
CA LEU A 221 -11.89 10.93 -1.64
C LEU A 221 -10.49 10.67 -2.22
N ALA A 222 -9.99 11.63 -3.02
CA ALA A 222 -8.56 11.75 -3.27
C ALA A 222 -7.84 11.62 -1.93
N ALA A 223 -6.88 10.70 -1.85
CA ALA A 223 -6.20 10.28 -0.63
C ALA A 223 -5.98 11.46 0.34
N ASN A 224 -6.12 11.22 1.65
CA ASN A 224 -5.97 12.23 2.73
C ASN A 224 -4.67 13.09 2.65
N VAL A 225 -3.72 12.69 1.80
CA VAL A 225 -2.45 13.35 1.51
C VAL A 225 -2.57 14.45 0.42
N LEU A 226 -3.59 14.41 -0.45
CA LEU A 226 -3.77 15.26 -1.65
C LEU A 226 -4.94 16.27 -1.57
N ALA A 227 -5.62 16.34 -0.42
CA ALA A 227 -6.82 17.17 -0.25
C ALA A 227 -6.55 18.67 -0.55
N GLY A 228 -7.45 19.30 -1.32
CA GLY A 228 -7.45 20.75 -1.61
C GLY A 228 -6.90 21.15 -2.99
N GLY A 229 -5.99 20.39 -3.59
CA GLY A 229 -5.43 20.69 -4.92
C GLY A 229 -5.70 19.63 -6.01
N ALA A 230 -6.00 18.40 -5.60
CA ALA A 230 -6.22 17.27 -6.51
C ALA A 230 -7.71 16.98 -6.78
N ASP A 231 -8.63 17.68 -6.09
CA ASP A 231 -10.07 17.46 -6.22
C ASP A 231 -10.59 17.84 -7.62
N HIS A 232 -10.11 18.96 -8.19
CA HIS A 232 -10.49 19.36 -9.55
C HIS A 232 -9.97 18.38 -10.62
N PRO A 233 -8.68 17.99 -10.65
CA PRO A 233 -8.20 16.91 -11.53
C PRO A 233 -8.99 15.60 -11.42
N ALA A 234 -9.41 15.20 -10.21
CA ALA A 234 -10.23 14.01 -10.00
C ALA A 234 -11.60 14.12 -10.69
N THR A 235 -12.26 15.30 -10.63
CA THR A 235 -13.52 15.54 -11.36
C THR A 235 -13.37 15.50 -12.89
N LEU A 236 -12.17 15.77 -13.39
CA LEU A 236 -11.84 15.69 -14.82
C LEU A 236 -11.43 14.27 -15.27
N GLY A 237 -11.39 13.31 -14.34
CA GLY A 237 -11.02 11.93 -14.63
C GLY A 237 -9.51 11.72 -14.84
N VAL A 238 -8.67 12.63 -14.32
CA VAL A 238 -7.21 12.44 -14.35
C VAL A 238 -6.82 11.27 -13.45
N GLY A 239 -5.91 10.41 -13.92
CA GLY A 239 -5.58 9.15 -13.25
C GLY A 239 -4.95 9.30 -11.87
N ALA A 240 -3.94 10.15 -11.69
CA ALA A 240 -3.16 10.22 -10.45
C ALA A 240 -2.63 11.63 -10.13
N GLY A 241 -2.12 11.80 -8.90
CA GLY A 241 -1.58 13.06 -8.41
C GLY A 241 -0.30 12.87 -7.60
N VAL A 242 0.57 13.89 -7.65
CA VAL A 242 1.78 14.02 -6.84
C VAL A 242 1.67 15.30 -6.04
N ILE A 243 1.98 15.22 -4.74
CA ILE A 243 2.17 16.36 -3.86
C ILE A 243 3.58 16.38 -3.31
N MET A 244 4.16 17.57 -3.23
CA MET A 244 5.41 17.84 -2.52
C MET A 244 5.13 18.90 -1.46
N SER A 245 5.56 18.63 -0.22
CA SER A 245 5.50 19.62 0.85
C SER A 245 6.89 19.81 1.48
N PRO A 246 7.30 21.06 1.79
CA PRO A 246 8.46 21.32 2.62
C PRO A 246 8.22 20.86 4.06
N GLU A 247 6.97 20.73 4.51
CA GLU A 247 6.63 20.31 5.87
C GLU A 247 6.79 18.80 6.09
N ARG A 248 7.14 18.46 7.32
CA ARG A 248 7.38 17.08 7.78
C ARG A 248 6.11 16.52 8.39
N PHE A 249 5.13 16.22 7.54
CA PHE A 249 3.83 15.77 8.01
C PHE A 249 3.86 14.32 8.47
N VAL A 250 3.77 14.13 9.77
CA VAL A 250 2.98 13.10 10.46
C VAL A 250 2.90 13.58 11.92
N TRP A 251 1.71 13.76 12.51
CA TRP A 251 1.57 14.14 13.93
C TRP A 251 0.33 13.52 14.57
N PRO A 252 0.31 12.20 14.82
CA PRO A 252 -0.85 11.52 15.38
C PRO A 252 -1.16 11.94 16.84
N SER A 253 -0.25 12.66 17.50
CA SER A 253 -0.32 13.01 18.91
C SER A 253 -0.76 14.46 19.19
N ARG A 254 -1.09 15.26 18.17
CA ARG A 254 -1.50 16.65 18.40
C ARG A 254 -2.95 16.74 18.86
N THR A 255 -3.22 17.68 19.76
CA THR A 255 -4.59 18.05 20.13
C THR A 255 -5.24 18.90 19.04
N MET A 256 -6.58 19.02 19.07
CA MET A 256 -7.30 19.93 18.17
C MET A 256 -6.85 21.38 18.34
N ASP A 257 -6.54 21.80 19.57
CA ASP A 257 -6.05 23.16 19.84
C ASP A 257 -4.66 23.39 19.23
N GLU A 258 -3.75 22.41 19.36
CA GLU A 258 -2.44 22.46 18.71
C GLU A 258 -2.54 22.45 17.17
N PHE A 259 -3.59 21.83 16.62
CA PHE A 259 -3.86 21.82 15.19
C PHE A 259 -4.38 23.18 14.70
N HIS A 260 -5.26 23.84 15.45
CA HIS A 260 -5.75 25.19 15.12
C HIS A 260 -4.67 26.27 15.19
N MET A 261 -3.58 26.03 15.91
CA MET A 261 -2.44 26.96 16.02
C MET A 261 -1.39 26.79 14.91
N ILE A 262 -1.54 25.81 14.02
CA ILE A 262 -0.55 25.58 12.95
C ILE A 262 -0.75 26.62 11.85
N GLU A 263 0.36 27.20 11.39
CA GLU A 263 0.33 28.03 10.18
C GLU A 263 -0.14 27.21 8.97
N PRO A 264 -0.84 27.83 8.00
CA PRO A 264 -1.23 27.17 6.77
C PRO A 264 -0.01 26.53 6.09
N VAL A 265 -0.15 25.28 5.67
CA VAL A 265 0.95 24.57 5.04
C VAL A 265 0.92 24.75 3.54
N GLN A 266 2.04 25.22 3.01
CA GLN A 266 2.26 25.28 1.58
C GLN A 266 2.55 23.89 1.02
N SER A 267 1.89 23.55 -0.09
CA SER A 267 2.18 22.34 -0.85
C SER A 267 2.12 22.62 -2.35
N TYR A 268 2.81 21.80 -3.11
CA TYR A 268 2.82 21.83 -4.57
C TYR A 268 2.19 20.55 -5.08
N VAL A 269 1.24 20.67 -6.00
CA VAL A 269 0.49 19.53 -6.52
C VAL A 269 0.59 19.53 -8.05
N ALA A 270 0.76 18.35 -8.63
CA ALA A 270 0.62 18.15 -10.06
C ALA A 270 -0.04 16.79 -10.33
N SER A 271 -0.94 16.74 -11.31
CA SER A 271 -1.62 15.50 -11.71
C SER A 271 -0.94 14.85 -12.90
N PHE A 272 -1.12 13.54 -13.09
CA PHE A 272 -0.57 12.76 -14.20
C PHE A 272 -1.46 11.59 -14.58
N ASP A 273 -1.25 11.04 -15.76
CA ASP A 273 -2.09 9.97 -16.32
C ASP A 273 -1.26 8.74 -16.75
N TYR A 274 -1.90 7.69 -17.28
CA TYR A 274 -1.29 6.40 -17.64
C TYR A 274 -0.11 6.49 -18.63
N ASN A 275 -0.03 7.57 -19.41
CA ASN A 275 1.05 7.78 -20.39
C ASN A 275 2.17 8.68 -19.86
N ASP A 276 2.07 9.17 -18.63
CA ASP A 276 3.05 10.04 -18.02
C ASP A 276 3.95 9.27 -17.05
N GLU A 277 5.11 9.83 -16.74
CA GLU A 277 6.08 9.26 -15.81
C GLU A 277 6.51 10.31 -14.79
N VAL A 278 6.27 10.04 -13.51
CA VAL A 278 6.80 10.84 -12.40
C VAL A 278 8.22 10.37 -12.09
N ASN A 279 9.15 11.30 -12.02
CA ASN A 279 10.56 11.03 -11.80
C ASN A 279 11.03 11.75 -10.53
N ILE A 280 11.70 11.01 -9.65
CA ILE A 280 12.29 11.53 -8.41
C ILE A 280 13.76 11.13 -8.37
N ILE A 281 14.65 12.10 -8.17
CA ILE A 281 16.10 11.87 -8.12
C ILE A 281 16.75 12.64 -6.98
N LYS A 282 17.89 12.12 -6.50
CA LYS A 282 18.75 12.77 -5.49
C LYS A 282 18.01 13.05 -4.18
N LEU A 283 17.25 12.06 -3.70
CA LEU A 283 16.71 12.07 -2.34
C LEU A 283 17.84 11.86 -1.32
N LYS A 284 17.70 12.45 -0.13
CA LYS A 284 18.63 12.25 0.98
C LYS A 284 18.61 10.80 1.43
N LYS A 285 19.73 10.39 2.03
CA LYS A 285 19.85 9.11 2.72
C LYS A 285 18.73 8.99 3.77
N GLU A 286 18.16 7.80 3.90
CA GLU A 286 17.08 7.45 4.83
C GLU A 286 15.66 7.84 4.39
N ALA A 287 15.50 8.63 3.32
CA ALA A 287 14.22 8.75 2.63
C ALA A 287 13.75 7.34 2.27
N SER A 288 12.47 7.02 2.46
CA SER A 288 11.98 5.66 2.24
C SER A 288 10.67 5.68 1.47
N PHE A 289 10.45 4.70 0.61
CA PHE A 289 9.13 4.44 0.06
C PHE A 289 8.28 3.71 1.10
N ILE A 290 7.17 4.35 1.44
CA ILE A 290 6.08 3.80 2.23
C ILE A 290 4.91 3.58 1.26
N ILE A 291 4.60 2.33 0.96
CA ILE A 291 3.59 1.93 -0.02
C ILE A 291 2.38 1.37 0.71
N ASP A 292 1.20 1.97 0.52
CA ASP A 292 -0.05 1.55 1.18
C ASP A 292 0.12 1.36 2.71
N GLY A 293 0.89 2.25 3.34
CA GLY A 293 1.23 2.20 4.78
C GLY A 293 2.41 1.30 5.17
N ASN A 294 3.12 0.72 4.19
CA ASN A 294 4.23 -0.21 4.41
C ASN A 294 5.57 0.42 4.04
N ALA A 295 6.50 0.58 4.97
CA ALA A 295 7.89 0.96 4.64
C ALA A 295 8.63 -0.21 3.98
N LEU A 296 9.08 -0.05 2.72
CA LEU A 296 9.62 -1.16 1.92
C LEU A 296 11.06 -0.98 1.48
N LEU A 297 11.44 0.26 1.16
CA LEU A 297 12.73 0.53 0.57
C LEU A 297 13.30 1.80 1.15
N VAL A 298 14.53 1.70 1.66
CA VAL A 298 15.33 2.87 2.01
C VAL A 298 16.05 3.35 0.76
N LEU A 299 15.90 4.63 0.48
CA LEU A 299 16.51 5.34 -0.62
C LEU A 299 17.81 5.99 -0.14
N ASP A 300 18.84 5.82 -0.96
CA ASP A 300 20.15 6.45 -0.93
C ASP A 300 20.48 6.95 -2.35
N ASN A 301 20.01 8.14 -2.69
CA ASN A 301 20.28 8.84 -3.95
C ASN A 301 19.87 8.11 -5.26
N GLN A 302 19.01 7.09 -5.21
CA GLN A 302 18.56 6.39 -6.41
C GLN A 302 17.70 7.25 -7.33
N TYR A 303 17.61 6.80 -8.59
CA TYR A 303 16.60 7.25 -9.54
C TYR A 303 15.31 6.44 -9.34
N CYS A 304 14.19 7.14 -9.18
CA CYS A 304 12.88 6.52 -9.04
C CYS A 304 11.94 7.02 -10.12
N SER A 305 11.28 6.08 -10.78
CA SER A 305 10.23 6.32 -11.77
C SER A 305 8.91 5.76 -11.26
N ILE A 306 7.82 6.53 -11.37
CA ILE A 306 6.48 6.13 -10.98
C ILE A 306 5.54 6.33 -12.16
N THR A 307 4.79 5.28 -12.51
CA THR A 307 3.81 5.27 -13.61
C THR A 307 2.50 4.66 -13.15
N LEU A 308 1.38 5.05 -13.74
CA LEU A 308 0.10 4.40 -13.50
C LEU A 308 -0.03 3.19 -14.45
N LYS A 309 -0.40 2.03 -13.91
CA LYS A 309 -0.55 0.77 -14.66
C LYS A 309 -1.96 0.24 -14.54
N LYS A 310 -2.51 -0.20 -15.68
CA LYS A 310 -3.83 -0.80 -15.75
C LYS A 310 -3.80 -2.28 -15.41
N ASP A 311 -4.90 -2.76 -14.85
CA ASP A 311 -5.22 -4.18 -14.72
C ASP A 311 -4.10 -5.01 -14.06
N VAL A 312 -3.48 -4.47 -13.01
CA VAL A 312 -2.27 -5.05 -12.40
C VAL A 312 -2.59 -6.30 -11.58
N VAL A 313 -3.70 -6.31 -10.86
CA VAL A 313 -4.17 -7.46 -10.08
C VAL A 313 -5.68 -7.67 -10.21
N LYS A 314 -6.11 -8.90 -10.04
CA LYS A 314 -7.52 -9.27 -9.95
C LYS A 314 -7.97 -9.29 -8.50
N ILE A 315 -9.17 -8.79 -8.23
CA ILE A 315 -9.81 -8.92 -6.93
C ILE A 315 -11.25 -9.40 -7.09
N LEU A 316 -11.78 -10.02 -6.02
CA LEU A 316 -13.19 -10.37 -5.91
C LEU A 316 -13.94 -9.22 -5.25
N LYS A 317 -14.77 -8.48 -5.99
CA LYS A 317 -15.67 -7.47 -5.42
C LYS A 317 -17.05 -8.06 -5.23
N LEU A 318 -17.68 -7.75 -4.10
CA LEU A 318 -19.08 -8.10 -3.85
C LEU A 318 -19.92 -7.57 -5.02
N ARG A 319 -20.68 -8.47 -5.64
CA ARG A 319 -21.65 -8.10 -6.66
C ARG A 319 -22.72 -7.26 -5.98
N LYS A 320 -22.86 -6.01 -6.38
CA LYS A 320 -23.99 -5.18 -5.96
C LYS A 320 -25.21 -5.61 -6.76
N GLU A 321 -26.31 -5.89 -6.08
CA GLU A 321 -27.63 -6.10 -6.70
C GLU A 321 -28.07 -4.87 -7.51
#